data_AF-A0A2S2N909-F1
#
_entry.id   AF-A0A2S2N909-F1
#
_cell.length_a   1.000
_cell.length_b   1.000
_cell.length_c   1.000
_cell.angle_alpha   90.00
_cell.angle_beta   90.00
_cell.angle_gamma   90.00
#
_symmetry.space_group_name_H-M   'P 1'
#
loop_
_entity.id
_entity.type
_entity.pdbx_description
1 polymer ?
#
loop_
_entity_poly.entity_id
_entity_poly.type
_entity_poly.pdbx_seq_one_letter_code
_entity_poly.pdbx_strand_id
1 'polypeptide(L)'
;TILAKVLNAVKTGEWDSDFSKILELKSYNLRKTQISVEQGCLLWGYRVIIPAKFRNNILSELHSCHMGSSSMKSLARSYFWWPGMDKEIENITQNCDNCLNVRQNPPKSIISPWKW
;
A
#
# COMPACT_ATOMS: atom_id res chain seq x y z
N THR A 1 -14.57 9.67 9.94
CA THR A 1 -13.63 8.64 9.45
C THR A 1 -12.20 9.18 9.52
N ILE A 2 -11.17 8.32 9.51
CA ILE A 2 -9.76 8.72 9.60
C ILE A 2 -9.39 9.73 8.50
N LEU A 3 -9.77 9.47 7.26
CA LEU A 3 -9.53 10.40 6.16
C LEU A 3 -10.28 11.74 6.29
N ALA A 4 -11.47 11.76 6.88
CA ALA A 4 -12.15 13.03 7.14
C ALA A 4 -11.39 13.90 8.15
N LYS A 5 -10.81 13.29 9.19
CA LYS A 5 -9.91 13.98 10.12
C LYS A 5 -8.68 14.54 9.40
N VAL A 6 -8.04 13.72 8.56
CA VAL A 6 -6.87 14.15 7.76
C VAL A 6 -7.24 15.29 6.81
N LEU A 7 -8.37 15.19 6.11
CA LEU A 7 -8.85 16.21 5.18
C LEU A 7 -9.10 17.55 5.88
N ASN A 8 -9.74 17.53 7.05
CA ASN A 8 -9.95 18.73 7.84
C ASN A 8 -8.61 19.31 8.32
N ALA A 9 -7.70 18.49 8.84
CA ALA A 9 -6.38 18.93 9.30
C ALA A 9 -5.53 19.56 8.18
N VAL A 10 -5.62 19.06 6.95
CA VAL A 10 -4.94 19.65 5.79
C VAL A 10 -5.57 21.00 5.41
N LYS A 11 -6.89 21.14 5.51
CA LYS A 11 -7.60 22.40 5.20
C LYS A 11 -7.40 23.48 6.27
N THR A 12 -7.43 23.11 7.55
CA THR A 12 -7.32 24.07 8.67
C THR A 12 -5.88 24.31 9.09
N GLY A 13 -4.96 23.40 8.74
CA GLY A 13 -3.58 23.42 9.22
C GLY A 13 -3.41 22.86 10.64
N GLU A 14 -4.48 22.39 11.28
CA GLU A 14 -4.47 21.93 12.66
C GLU A 14 -4.24 20.41 12.74
N TRP A 15 -3.04 20.02 13.17
CA TRP A 15 -2.65 18.63 13.38
C TRP A 15 -2.59 18.33 14.88
N ASP A 16 -3.68 17.80 15.43
CA ASP A 16 -3.82 17.46 16.86
C ASP A 16 -2.86 16.34 17.31
N SER A 17 -2.62 16.25 18.62
CA SER A 17 -1.92 15.19 19.33
C SER A 17 -2.41 13.76 19.01
N ASP A 18 -3.68 13.60 18.62
CA ASP A 18 -4.26 12.37 18.08
C ASP A 18 -3.42 11.77 16.94
N PHE A 19 -2.85 12.64 16.10
CA PHE A 19 -2.04 12.24 14.95
C PHE A 19 -0.70 11.59 15.33
N SER A 20 -0.26 11.76 16.58
CA SER A 20 0.95 11.11 17.09
C SER A 20 0.65 9.82 17.85
N LYS A 21 -0.55 9.69 18.43
CA LYS A 21 -0.96 8.55 19.27
C LYS A 21 -1.56 7.41 18.45
N ILE A 22 -2.38 7.73 17.46
CA ILE A 22 -3.10 6.73 16.67
C ILE A 22 -2.20 6.23 15.53
N LEU A 23 -1.95 4.92 15.49
CA LEU A 23 -1.05 4.28 14.51
C LEU A 23 -1.39 4.63 13.06
N GLU A 24 -2.69 4.59 12.70
CA GLU A 24 -3.14 4.93 11.36
C GLU A 24 -2.89 6.40 11.02
N LEU A 25 -3.13 7.32 11.96
CA LEU A 25 -2.94 8.77 11.75
C LEU A 25 -1.45 9.17 11.71
N LYS A 26 -0.59 8.44 12.42
CA LYS A 26 0.85 8.67 12.46
C LYS A 26 1.48 8.67 11.07
N SER A 27 1.02 7.78 10.20
CA SER A 27 1.49 7.71 8.80
C SER A 27 1.15 8.97 8.00
N TYR A 28 0.02 9.62 8.28
CA TYR A 28 -0.36 10.88 7.64
C TYR A 28 0.42 12.05 8.24
N ASN A 29 0.60 12.08 9.56
CA ASN A 29 1.34 13.14 10.25
C ASN A 29 2.80 13.26 9.77
N LEU A 30 3.48 12.12 9.59
CA LEU A 30 4.85 12.06 9.07
C LEU A 30 4.97 12.66 7.66
N ARG A 31 3.88 12.72 6.91
CA ARG A 31 3.83 13.18 5.52
C ARG A 31 3.04 14.48 5.37
N LYS A 32 2.66 15.15 6.46
CA LYS A 32 1.73 16.28 6.45
C LYS A 32 2.12 17.41 5.50
N THR A 33 3.41 17.67 5.33
CA THR A 33 3.94 18.73 4.45
C THR A 33 3.82 18.39 2.96
N GLN A 34 3.60 17.11 2.63
CA GLN A 34 3.49 16.60 1.27
C GLN A 34 2.06 16.18 0.92
N ILE A 35 1.12 16.35 1.85
CA ILE A 35 -0.29 16.03 1.65
C ILE A 35 -1.02 17.30 1.23
N SER A 36 -1.75 17.21 0.13
CA SER A 36 -2.59 18.28 -0.39
C SER A 36 -4.04 17.81 -0.59
N VAL A 37 -4.94 18.78 -0.77
CA VAL A 37 -6.33 18.51 -1.13
C VAL A 37 -6.62 19.18 -2.46
N GLU A 38 -7.12 18.41 -3.42
CA GLU A 38 -7.55 18.89 -4.74
C GLU A 38 -8.93 18.34 -5.04
N GLN A 39 -9.89 19.21 -5.37
CA GLN A 39 -11.28 18.83 -5.66
C GLN A 39 -11.94 17.92 -4.59
N GLY A 40 -11.53 18.07 -3.32
CA GLY A 40 -12.02 17.25 -2.21
C GLY A 40 -11.34 15.88 -2.08
N CYS A 41 -10.39 15.56 -2.95
CA CYS A 41 -9.54 14.37 -2.86
C CYS A 41 -8.24 14.69 -2.11
N LEU A 42 -7.78 13.74 -1.30
CA LEU A 42 -6.48 13.83 -0.63
C LEU A 42 -5.39 13.27 -1.55
N LEU A 43 -4.28 13.99 -1.67
CA LEU A 43 -3.12 13.57 -2.45
C LEU A 43 -1.86 13.54 -1.59
N TRP A 44 -0.92 12.66 -1.95
CA TRP A 44 0.44 12.66 -1.45
C TRP A 44 1.39 12.83 -2.64
N GLY A 45 1.93 14.04 -2.82
CA GLY A 45 2.52 14.44 -4.10
C GLY A 45 1.48 14.33 -5.22
N TYR A 46 1.71 13.45 -6.20
CA TYR A 46 0.78 13.17 -7.31
C TYR A 46 -0.09 11.91 -7.11
N ARG A 47 -0.02 11.28 -5.93
CA ARG A 47 -0.69 10.01 -5.65
C ARG A 47 -1.97 10.23 -4.89
N VAL A 48 -3.06 9.57 -5.28
CA VAL A 48 -4.35 9.68 -4.61
C VAL A 48 -4.35 8.84 -3.33
N ILE A 49 -4.79 9.44 -2.22
CA ILE A 49 -4.96 8.75 -0.95
C ILE A 49 -6.33 8.05 -0.95
N ILE A 50 -6.32 6.72 -0.87
CA ILE A 50 -7.53 5.92 -1.08
C ILE A 50 -8.28 5.63 0.24
N PRO A 51 -9.60 5.94 0.31
CA PRO A 51 -10.47 5.50 1.40
C PRO A 51 -10.57 3.99 1.55
N ALA A 52 -10.63 3.51 2.79
CA ALA A 52 -10.70 2.07 3.11
C ALA A 52 -11.77 1.32 2.31
N LYS A 53 -12.94 1.93 2.06
CA LYS A 53 -14.02 1.29 1.29
C LYS A 53 -13.65 0.93 -0.15
N PHE A 54 -12.68 1.62 -0.75
CA PHE A 54 -12.30 1.45 -2.15
C PHE A 54 -11.01 0.63 -2.33
N ARG A 55 -10.27 0.37 -1.25
CA ARG A 55 -8.97 -0.34 -1.32
C ARG A 55 -9.11 -1.72 -1.93
N ASN A 56 -10.12 -2.49 -1.52
CA ASN A 56 -10.36 -3.85 -2.05
C ASN A 56 -10.64 -3.85 -3.56
N ASN A 57 -11.42 -2.89 -4.05
CA ASN A 57 -11.69 -2.76 -5.48
C ASN A 57 -10.41 -2.46 -6.26
N ILE A 58 -9.59 -1.50 -5.80
CA ILE A 58 -8.32 -1.17 -6.46
C ILE A 58 -7.35 -2.35 -6.42
N LEU A 59 -7.27 -3.06 -5.30
CA LEU A 59 -6.43 -4.24 -5.16
C LEU A 59 -6.87 -5.37 -6.11
N SER A 60 -8.17 -5.57 -6.28
CA SER A 60 -8.73 -6.51 -7.25
C SER A 60 -8.35 -6.13 -8.68
N GLU A 61 -8.50 -4.86 -9.05
CA GLU A 61 -8.11 -4.36 -10.37
C GLU A 61 -6.62 -4.52 -10.63
N LEU A 62 -5.76 -4.17 -9.66
CA LEU A 62 -4.31 -4.36 -9.75
C LEU A 62 -3.92 -5.84 -9.90
N HIS A 63 -4.73 -6.76 -9.36
CA HIS A 63 -4.46 -8.19 -9.40
C HIS A 63 -5.11 -8.91 -10.60
N SER A 64 -5.95 -8.23 -11.38
CA SER A 64 -6.69 -8.83 -12.50
C SER A 64 -5.81 -9.58 -13.51
N CYS A 65 -4.60 -9.07 -13.76
CA CYS A 65 -3.62 -9.69 -14.67
C CYS A 65 -2.64 -10.66 -13.96
N HIS A 66 -2.87 -11.01 -12.69
CA HIS A 66 -2.00 -11.88 -11.88
C HIS A 66 -0.51 -11.48 -11.90
N MET A 67 -0.23 -10.18 -12.01
CA MET A 67 1.13 -9.68 -12.06
C MET A 67 1.84 -9.91 -10.73
N GLY A 68 3.15 -10.15 -10.77
CA GLY A 68 3.93 -10.41 -9.55
C GLY A 68 3.93 -9.21 -8.58
N SER A 69 4.22 -9.49 -7.30
CA SER A 69 4.17 -8.51 -6.20
C SER A 69 4.98 -7.24 -6.48
N SER A 70 6.21 -7.37 -7.00
CA SER A 70 7.07 -6.22 -7.32
C SER A 70 6.43 -5.32 -8.38
N SER A 71 5.84 -5.93 -9.42
CA SER A 71 5.18 -5.20 -10.50
C SER A 71 3.90 -4.52 -9.98
N MET A 72 3.07 -5.21 -9.19
CA MET A 72 1.87 -4.63 -8.57
C MET A 72 2.22 -3.43 -7.70
N LYS A 73 3.25 -3.54 -6.85
CA LYS A 73 3.72 -2.44 -6.01
C LYS A 73 4.20 -1.26 -6.83
N SER A 74 4.96 -1.51 -7.90
CA SER A 74 5.42 -0.44 -8.79
C SER A 74 4.23 0.34 -9.37
N LEU A 75 3.23 -0.38 -9.91
CA LEU A 75 2.03 0.23 -10.48
C LEU A 75 1.22 0.99 -9.43
N ALA A 76 0.96 0.38 -8.28
CA ALA A 76 0.19 0.99 -7.20
C ALA A 76 0.86 2.26 -6.67
N ARG A 77 2.18 2.23 -6.45
CA ARG A 77 2.96 3.38 -5.96
C ARG A 77 3.06 4.51 -6.97
N SER A 78 2.76 4.29 -8.25
CA SER A 78 2.71 5.38 -9.23
C SER A 78 1.46 6.25 -9.07
N TYR A 79 0.35 5.68 -8.62
CA TYR A 79 -0.96 6.35 -8.63
C TYR A 79 -1.61 6.51 -7.26
N PHE A 80 -1.33 5.61 -6.33
CA PHE A 80 -2.10 5.50 -5.09
C PHE A 80 -1.21 5.46 -3.85
N TRP A 81 -1.83 5.76 -2.72
CA TRP A 81 -1.18 5.56 -1.43
C TRP A 81 -2.18 5.35 -0.29
N TRP A 82 -1.85 4.43 0.61
CA TRP A 82 -2.41 4.34 1.96
C TRP A 82 -1.46 3.58 2.89
N PRO A 83 -1.58 3.75 4.23
CA PRO A 83 -0.80 2.97 5.17
C PRO A 83 -1.07 1.47 5.00
N GLY A 84 -0.03 0.66 4.79
CA GLY A 84 -0.14 -0.79 4.64
C GLY A 84 -0.38 -1.30 3.22
N MET A 85 -0.47 -0.44 2.20
CA MET A 85 -0.71 -0.82 0.79
C MET A 85 0.20 -1.95 0.30
N ASP A 86 1.52 -1.83 0.52
CA ASP A 86 2.46 -2.86 0.06
C ASP A 86 2.23 -4.22 0.72
N LYS A 87 1.83 -4.22 2.00
CA LYS A 87 1.52 -5.45 2.76
C LYS A 87 0.24 -6.10 2.25
N GLU A 88 -0.78 -5.30 1.95
CA GLU A 88 -2.02 -5.79 1.34
C GLU A 88 -1.77 -6.39 -0.05
N ILE A 89 -0.92 -5.76 -0.88
CA ILE A 89 -0.49 -6.30 -2.17
C ILE A 89 0.25 -7.63 -2.01
N GLU A 90 1.22 -7.70 -1.09
CA GLU A 90 1.94 -8.95 -0.79
C GLU A 90 0.98 -10.07 -0.41
N ASN A 91 0.04 -9.79 0.49
CA ASN A 91 -0.94 -10.76 0.96
C ASN A 91 -1.78 -11.33 -0.20
N ILE A 92 -2.23 -10.50 -1.15
CA ILE A 92 -2.99 -10.98 -2.31
C ILE A 92 -2.13 -11.88 -3.19
N THR A 93 -0.91 -11.46 -3.49
CA THR A 93 -0.01 -12.26 -4.36
C THR A 93 0.44 -13.57 -3.73
N GLN A 94 0.51 -13.65 -2.40
CA GLN A 94 0.89 -14.86 -1.68
C GLN A 94 -0.26 -15.86 -1.51
N ASN A 95 -1.51 -15.38 -1.52
CA ASN A 95 -2.69 -16.22 -1.33
C ASN A 95 -3.46 -16.50 -2.63
N CYS A 96 -2.93 -16.09 -3.79
CA CYS A 96 -3.56 -16.36 -5.08
C CYS A 96 -3.07 -17.69 -5.67
N ASP A 97 -4.00 -18.64 -5.87
CA ASP A 97 -3.69 -19.97 -6.44
C ASP A 97 -3.02 -19.88 -7.82
N ASN A 98 -3.52 -19.00 -8.70
CA ASN A 98 -2.94 -18.81 -10.03
C ASN A 98 -1.49 -18.30 -9.94
N CYS A 99 -1.23 -17.34 -9.06
CA CYS A 99 0.13 -16.84 -8.85
C CYS A 99 1.05 -17.90 -8.24
N LEU A 100 0.55 -18.71 -7.29
CA LEU A 100 1.30 -19.77 -6.65
C LEU A 100 1.69 -20.88 -7.64
N ASN A 101 0.77 -21.28 -8.52
CA ASN A 101 1.00 -22.33 -9.51
C ASN A 101 2.01 -21.94 -10.59
N VAL A 102 2.12 -20.65 -10.92
CA VAL A 102 3.05 -20.14 -11.95
C VAL A 102 4.39 -19.68 -11.35
N ARG A 103 4.48 -19.54 -10.03
CA ARG A 103 5.68 -19.07 -9.35
C ARG A 103 6.86 -20.03 -9.59
N GLN A 104 8.02 -19.47 -9.90
CA GLN A 104 9.25 -20.26 -10.02
C GLN A 104 9.61 -20.91 -8.69
N ASN A 105 9.95 -22.20 -8.75
CA ASN A 105 10.50 -22.92 -7.61
C ASN A 105 11.85 -22.33 -7.20
N PRO A 106 12.19 -22.37 -5.91
CA PRO A 106 13.53 -22.02 -5.47
C PRO A 106 14.58 -22.89 -6.19
N PRO A 107 15.81 -22.37 -6.37
CA PRO A 107 16.88 -23.15 -6.96
C PRO A 107 17.07 -24.44 -6.17
N LYS A 108 17.28 -25.55 -6.89
CA LYS A 108 17.58 -26.85 -6.26
C LYS A 108 18.79 -26.70 -5.35
N SER A 109 18.74 -27.30 -4.17
CA SER A 109 19.87 -27.30 -3.25
C SER A 109 21.07 -27.99 -3.89
N ILE A 110 22.27 -27.43 -3.67
CA ILE A 110 23.53 -28.08 -4.05
C ILE A 110 23.78 -29.17 -3.02
N ILE A 111 23.79 -30.43 -3.45
CA ILE A 111 24.13 -31.56 -2.59
C ILE A 111 25.65 -31.53 -2.40
N SER A 112 26.11 -31.17 -1.20
CA SER A 112 27.54 -31.27 -0.84
C SER A 112 27.86 -32.73 -0.50
N PRO A 113 28.86 -33.36 -1.12
CA PRO A 113 29.32 -34.67 -0.69
C PRO A 113 29.87 -34.60 0.75
N TRP A 114 29.61 -35.63 1.55
CA TRP A 114 30.28 -35.79 2.83
C TRP A 114 31.78 -35.98 2.60
N LYS A 115 32.62 -35.20 3.31
CA LYS A 115 34.07 -35.40 3.28
C LYS A 115 34.42 -36.55 4.23
N TRP A 116 35.10 -37.56 3.69
CA TRP A 116 35.71 -38.66 4.43
C TRP A 116 36.98 -38.19 5.15
#